data_AF-A0AA35ZDK1-F1
#
_entry.id   AF-A0AA35ZDK1-F1
#
_cell.length_a   1.000
_cell.length_b   1.000
_cell.length_c   1.000
_cell.angle_alpha   90.00
_cell.angle_beta   90.00
_cell.angle_gamma   90.00
#
_symmetry.space_group_name_H-M   'P 1'
#
loop_
_entity.id
_entity.type
_entity.pdbx_description
1 polymer ?
#
loop_
_entity_poly.entity_id
_entity_poly.type
_entity_poly.pdbx_seq_one_letter_code
_entity_poly.pdbx_strand_id
1 'polypeptide(L)'
;MAGVGFTHGVMNTDNMSVLGLTIDYGPFGFLDAFDPSFTPNTTDLPGRRYCFANQPDVGLWNIAQFASTLSSAHLISEKESDYALERYGTKFMDDYQSVMTKKLGLPKYNKQLISKLLNNLAVDKVDYTNFFRLLSNIKADSSTPEEELLIPLKAALLDIGKERKEAWISWVKIYIEEVKSVS
;
A
#
# COMPACT_ATOMS: atom_id res chain seq x y z
N MET A 1 4.94 -4.43 -4.99
CA MET A 1 4.56 -3.12 -5.60
C MET A 1 3.90 -2.19 -4.59
N ALA A 2 2.81 -2.59 -3.93
CA ALA A 2 2.11 -1.73 -2.94
C ALA A 2 3.00 -1.21 -1.80
N GLY A 3 3.87 -2.04 -1.22
CA GLY A 3 4.69 -1.64 -0.07
C GLY A 3 5.78 -0.58 -0.32
N VAL A 4 6.11 -0.32 -1.59
CA VAL A 4 7.09 0.70 -1.99
C VAL A 4 6.46 1.90 -2.70
N GLY A 5 5.12 1.91 -2.83
CA GLY A 5 4.42 3.00 -3.52
C GLY A 5 4.62 3.00 -5.04
N PHE A 6 4.89 1.86 -5.67
CA PHE A 6 5.05 1.78 -7.13
C PHE A 6 3.69 1.70 -7.86
N THR A 7 3.53 2.53 -8.89
CA THR A 7 2.39 2.52 -9.83
C THR A 7 2.89 2.31 -11.25
N HIS A 8 2.44 1.24 -11.90
CA HIS A 8 2.89 0.86 -13.24
C HIS A 8 2.33 1.79 -14.35
N GLY A 9 1.09 2.25 -14.20
CA GLY A 9 0.43 3.16 -15.14
C GLY A 9 -0.14 2.51 -16.43
N VAL A 10 0.28 1.29 -16.79
CA VAL A 10 -0.25 0.54 -17.95
C VAL A 10 -0.23 -0.97 -17.66
N MET A 11 -1.25 -1.46 -16.95
CA MET A 11 -1.38 -2.90 -16.65
C MET A 11 -2.35 -3.58 -17.64
N ASN A 12 -2.10 -3.41 -18.94
CA ASN A 12 -2.79 -4.18 -19.96
C ASN A 12 -2.37 -5.66 -19.90
N THR A 13 -3.16 -6.57 -20.47
CA THR A 13 -2.90 -8.02 -20.42
C THR A 13 -1.60 -8.43 -21.11
N ASP A 14 -1.17 -7.71 -22.15
CA ASP A 14 0.10 -7.89 -22.85
C ASP A 14 1.32 -7.45 -22.01
N ASN A 15 1.10 -6.62 -21.00
CA ASN A 15 2.13 -6.18 -20.04
C ASN A 15 2.16 -7.02 -18.75
N MET A 16 1.40 -8.11 -18.70
CA MET A 16 1.41 -9.05 -17.57
C MET A 16 2.31 -10.24 -17.89
N SER A 17 3.52 -10.24 -17.33
CA SER A 17 4.44 -11.37 -17.46
C SER A 17 3.86 -12.63 -16.82
N VAL A 18 3.85 -13.74 -17.57
CA VAL A 18 3.47 -15.07 -17.05
C VAL A 18 4.39 -15.53 -15.91
N LEU A 19 5.61 -15.00 -15.84
CA LEU A 19 6.58 -15.28 -14.77
C LEU A 19 6.38 -14.40 -13.52
N GLY A 20 5.41 -13.48 -13.53
CA GLY A 20 5.17 -12.54 -12.43
C GLY A 20 6.21 -11.42 -12.33
N LEU A 21 6.97 -11.16 -13.41
CA LEU A 21 7.93 -10.06 -13.49
C LEU A 21 7.25 -8.74 -13.85
N THR A 22 7.71 -7.64 -13.27
CA THR A 22 7.35 -6.29 -13.75
C THR A 22 8.07 -6.04 -15.08
N ILE A 23 7.31 -5.68 -16.12
CA ILE A 23 7.80 -5.48 -17.49
C ILE A 23 7.19 -4.22 -18.09
N ASP A 24 7.63 -3.83 -19.28
CA ASP A 24 7.12 -2.67 -20.03
C ASP A 24 7.03 -1.36 -19.22
N TYR A 25 8.20 -0.86 -18.82
CA TYR A 25 8.35 0.39 -18.10
C TYR A 25 8.11 1.60 -19.02
N GLY A 26 6.84 1.95 -19.21
CA GLY A 26 6.40 3.17 -19.86
C GLY A 26 6.13 4.29 -18.84
N PRO A 27 4.88 4.77 -18.69
CA PRO A 27 4.54 5.81 -17.73
C PRO A 27 4.35 5.21 -16.33
N PHE A 28 5.44 4.75 -15.70
CA PHE A 28 5.41 4.33 -14.30
C PHE A 28 5.75 5.50 -13.36
N GLY A 29 5.44 5.36 -12.08
CA GLY A 29 5.79 6.34 -11.06
C GLY A 29 5.81 5.75 -9.67
N PHE A 30 6.62 6.33 -8.80
CA PHE A 30 6.56 6.07 -7.35
C PHE A 30 5.76 7.18 -6.68
N LEU A 31 5.06 6.84 -5.61
CA LEU A 31 4.40 7.82 -4.76
C LEU A 31 5.45 8.70 -4.07
N ASP A 32 5.38 10.01 -4.36
CA ASP A 32 5.91 11.04 -3.48
C ASP A 32 4.90 11.20 -2.33
N ALA A 33 4.03 12.22 -2.41
CA ALA A 33 2.87 12.33 -1.53
C ALA A 33 1.94 11.13 -1.69
N PHE A 34 1.53 10.53 -0.56
CA PHE A 34 0.62 9.40 -0.59
C PHE A 34 -0.74 9.81 -1.16
N ASP A 35 -1.05 9.27 -2.33
CA ASP A 35 -2.33 9.46 -2.99
C ASP A 35 -2.81 8.11 -3.55
N PRO A 36 -3.84 7.49 -2.95
CA PRO A 36 -4.40 6.24 -3.45
C PRO A 36 -4.87 6.31 -4.91
N SER A 37 -5.25 7.51 -5.36
CA SER A 37 -5.76 7.76 -6.71
C SER A 37 -4.66 8.16 -7.71
N PHE A 38 -3.39 8.17 -7.30
CA PHE A 38 -2.26 8.54 -8.15
C PHE A 38 -2.17 7.61 -9.36
N THR A 39 -2.17 8.20 -10.55
CA THR A 39 -1.78 7.52 -11.80
C THR A 39 -0.70 8.39 -12.49
N PRO A 40 0.47 7.83 -12.81
CA PRO A 40 1.50 8.52 -13.60
C PRO A 40 1.13 8.61 -15.09
N ASN A 41 0.17 7.81 -15.55
CA ASN A 41 -0.24 7.77 -16.94
C ASN A 41 -1.31 8.83 -17.23
N THR A 42 -0.94 9.87 -17.98
CA THR A 42 -1.87 10.95 -18.35
C THR A 42 -2.98 10.49 -19.29
N THR A 43 -2.78 9.43 -20.08
CA THR A 43 -3.81 8.88 -20.97
C THR A 43 -4.83 8.00 -20.24
N ASP A 44 -4.53 7.60 -19.00
CA ASP A 44 -5.46 6.90 -18.11
C ASP A 44 -6.51 7.87 -17.51
N LEU A 45 -6.32 9.19 -17.68
CA LEU A 45 -7.27 10.19 -17.22
C LEU A 45 -8.45 10.36 -18.19
N PRO A 46 -9.66 10.65 -17.67
CA PRO A 46 -10.01 10.82 -16.25
C PRO A 46 -10.30 9.50 -15.51
N GLY A 47 -10.28 8.36 -16.21
CA GLY A 47 -10.76 7.06 -15.69
C GLY A 47 -9.93 6.46 -14.55
N ARG A 48 -8.61 6.72 -14.51
CA ARG A 48 -7.69 6.25 -13.47
C ARG A 48 -7.73 4.73 -13.26
N ARG A 49 -7.90 3.97 -14.34
CA ARG A 49 -7.98 2.51 -14.32
C ARG A 49 -6.75 1.91 -13.65
N TYR A 50 -5.57 2.47 -13.93
CA TYR A 50 -4.28 1.96 -13.45
C TYR A 50 -3.71 2.75 -12.26
N CYS A 51 -4.54 3.51 -11.55
CA CYS A 51 -4.08 4.22 -10.36
C CYS A 51 -3.62 3.26 -9.25
N PHE A 52 -2.79 3.78 -8.34
CA PHE A 52 -2.10 3.01 -7.30
C PHE A 52 -3.03 2.02 -6.57
N ALA A 53 -4.18 2.49 -6.08
CA ALA A 53 -5.12 1.68 -5.32
C ALA A 53 -5.85 0.60 -6.14
N ASN A 54 -5.99 0.79 -7.46
CA ASN A 54 -6.70 -0.14 -8.35
C ASN A 54 -5.82 -1.27 -8.87
N GLN A 55 -4.49 -1.15 -8.78
CA GLN A 55 -3.56 -2.15 -9.32
C GLN A 55 -3.83 -3.60 -8.84
N PRO A 56 -4.21 -3.86 -7.57
CA PRO A 56 -4.56 -5.22 -7.12
C PRO A 56 -5.75 -5.80 -7.86
N ASP A 57 -6.81 -5.02 -8.05
CA ASP A 57 -8.04 -5.44 -8.73
C ASP A 57 -7.81 -5.60 -10.23
N VAL A 58 -7.01 -4.71 -10.84
CA VAL A 58 -6.58 -4.86 -12.24
C VAL A 58 -5.76 -6.13 -12.44
N GLY A 59 -4.87 -6.46 -11.50
CA GLY A 59 -4.11 -7.71 -11.53
C GLY A 59 -5.01 -8.95 -11.47
N LEU A 60 -6.03 -8.94 -10.59
CA LEU A 60 -7.03 -10.01 -10.53
C LEU A 60 -7.81 -10.12 -11.84
N TRP A 61 -8.23 -8.99 -12.40
CA TRP A 61 -8.95 -8.95 -13.67
C TRP A 61 -8.11 -9.54 -14.81
N ASN A 62 -6.81 -9.20 -14.89
CA ASN A 62 -5.91 -9.79 -15.89
C ASN A 62 -5.74 -11.31 -15.73
N ILE A 63 -5.69 -11.81 -14.49
CA ILE A 63 -5.66 -13.25 -14.23
C ILE A 63 -6.96 -13.92 -14.67
N ALA A 64 -8.11 -13.28 -14.47
CA ALA A 64 -9.39 -13.78 -14.94
C ALA A 64 -9.44 -13.90 -16.48
N GLN A 65 -8.89 -12.91 -17.20
CA GLN A 65 -8.78 -12.99 -18.67
C GLN A 65 -7.88 -14.15 -19.11
N PHE A 66 -6.77 -14.37 -18.41
CA PHE A 66 -5.86 -15.48 -18.71
C PHE A 66 -6.52 -16.84 -18.43
N ALA A 67 -7.16 -16.99 -17.26
CA ALA A 67 -7.90 -18.20 -16.89
C ALA A 67 -9.03 -18.50 -17.89
N SER A 68 -9.81 -17.50 -18.30
CA SER A 68 -10.85 -17.64 -19.32
C SER A 68 -10.31 -18.18 -20.65
N THR A 69 -9.12 -17.74 -21.04
CA THR A 69 -8.44 -18.22 -22.26
C THR A 69 -8.04 -19.70 -22.13
N LEU A 70 -7.48 -20.09 -20.98
CA LEU A 70 -7.12 -21.48 -20.70
C LEU A 70 -8.36 -22.41 -20.63
N SER A 71 -9.44 -21.94 -20.00
CA SER A 71 -10.71 -22.66 -19.95
C SER A 71 -11.30 -22.86 -21.35
N SER A 72 -11.28 -21.82 -22.18
CA SER A 72 -11.75 -21.90 -23.58
C SER A 72 -10.92 -22.87 -24.42
N ALA A 73 -9.63 -23.01 -24.10
CA ALA A 73 -8.74 -23.99 -24.72
C ALA A 73 -8.86 -25.41 -24.10
N HIS A 74 -9.76 -25.62 -23.14
CA HIS A 74 -9.95 -26.87 -22.40
C HIS A 74 -8.68 -27.34 -21.67
N LEU A 75 -7.82 -26.40 -21.26
CA LEU A 75 -6.58 -26.68 -20.54
C LEU A 75 -6.77 -26.70 -19.02
N ILE A 76 -7.83 -26.05 -18.54
CA ILE A 76 -8.24 -26.05 -17.13
C ILE A 76 -9.75 -26.20 -17.02
N SER A 77 -10.20 -26.69 -15.88
CA SER A 77 -11.60 -26.76 -15.48
C SER A 77 -12.08 -25.45 -14.83
N GLU A 78 -13.40 -25.28 -14.73
CA GLU A 78 -14.03 -24.19 -13.99
C GLU A 78 -13.53 -24.12 -12.54
N LYS A 79 -13.39 -25.29 -11.87
CA LYS A 79 -12.86 -25.37 -10.50
C LYS A 79 -11.43 -24.87 -10.37
N GLU A 80 -10.58 -25.16 -11.35
CA GLU A 80 -9.18 -24.67 -11.35
C GLU A 80 -9.11 -23.17 -11.62
N SER A 81 -9.98 -22.64 -12.48
CA SER A 81 -10.14 -21.21 -12.72
C SER A 81 -10.56 -20.48 -11.43
N ASP A 82 -11.61 -20.95 -10.76
CA ASP A 82 -12.11 -20.36 -9.51
C ASP A 82 -11.04 -20.40 -8.42
N TYR A 83 -10.36 -21.54 -8.28
CA TYR A 83 -9.25 -21.69 -7.34
C TYR A 83 -8.14 -20.66 -7.61
N ALA A 84 -7.76 -20.42 -8.87
CA ALA A 84 -6.71 -19.46 -9.21
C ALA A 84 -7.08 -18.02 -8.80
N LEU A 85 -8.34 -17.62 -9.01
CA LEU A 85 -8.83 -16.28 -8.65
C LEU A 85 -8.90 -16.09 -7.14
N GLU A 86 -9.43 -17.06 -6.40
CA GLU A 86 -9.44 -17.02 -4.94
C GLU A 86 -8.01 -16.98 -4.38
N ARG A 87 -7.13 -17.82 -4.95
CA ARG A 87 -5.73 -17.91 -4.54
C ARG A 87 -5.00 -16.58 -4.70
N TYR A 88 -5.26 -15.84 -5.79
CA TYR A 88 -4.68 -14.51 -5.99
C TYR A 88 -5.10 -13.54 -4.88
N GLY A 89 -6.40 -13.44 -4.60
CA GLY A 89 -6.93 -12.54 -3.57
C GLY A 89 -6.32 -12.80 -2.21
N THR A 90 -6.30 -14.06 -1.79
CA THR A 90 -5.67 -14.48 -0.52
C THR A 90 -4.16 -14.19 -0.54
N LYS A 91 -3.44 -14.57 -1.61
CA LYS A 91 -1.98 -14.35 -1.68
C LYS A 91 -1.62 -12.87 -1.59
N PHE A 92 -2.32 -12.04 -2.35
CA PHE A 92 -2.09 -10.61 -2.37
C PHE A 92 -2.29 -10.01 -0.98
N MET A 93 -3.38 -10.37 -0.30
CA MET A 93 -3.67 -9.88 1.04
C MET A 93 -2.65 -10.36 2.07
N ASP A 94 -2.22 -11.61 2.03
CA ASP A 94 -1.18 -12.13 2.91
C ASP A 94 0.14 -11.36 2.74
N ASP A 95 0.56 -11.13 1.50
CA ASP A 95 1.80 -10.42 1.20
C ASP A 95 1.70 -8.93 1.57
N TYR A 96 0.57 -8.29 1.29
CA TYR A 96 0.31 -6.92 1.70
C TYR A 96 0.39 -6.76 3.22
N GLN A 97 -0.28 -7.65 3.96
CA GLN A 97 -0.26 -7.66 5.42
C GLN A 97 1.16 -7.85 5.94
N SER A 98 1.88 -8.85 5.41
CA SER A 98 3.27 -9.13 5.80
C SER A 98 4.18 -7.92 5.60
N VAL A 99 4.07 -7.24 4.45
CA VAL A 99 4.88 -6.07 4.13
C VAL A 99 4.54 -4.89 5.03
N MET A 100 3.25 -4.59 5.24
CA MET A 100 2.84 -3.47 6.10
C MET A 100 3.20 -3.70 7.56
N THR A 101 3.03 -4.93 8.07
CA THR A 101 3.48 -5.32 9.42
C THR A 101 4.97 -5.07 9.57
N LYS A 102 5.80 -5.52 8.62
CA LYS A 102 7.26 -5.30 8.65
C LYS A 102 7.65 -3.83 8.56
N LYS A 103 7.00 -3.04 7.68
CA LYS A 103 7.27 -1.61 7.53
C LYS A 103 6.99 -0.81 8.81
N LEU A 104 6.03 -1.27 9.61
CA LEU A 104 5.68 -0.67 10.89
C LEU A 104 6.40 -1.32 12.09
N GLY A 105 7.22 -2.35 11.87
CA GLY A 105 7.85 -3.07 12.98
C GLY A 105 6.87 -3.73 13.96
N LEU A 106 5.65 -4.05 13.51
CA LEU A 106 4.60 -4.62 14.36
C LEU A 106 4.79 -6.14 14.54
N PRO A 107 4.32 -6.74 15.66
CA PRO A 107 4.39 -8.18 15.86
C PRO A 107 3.41 -8.95 14.96
N LYS A 108 2.26 -8.34 14.67
CA LYS A 108 1.19 -8.91 13.85
C LYS A 108 0.48 -7.80 13.07
N TYR A 109 -0.26 -8.18 12.04
CA TYR A 109 -1.05 -7.23 11.27
C TYR A 109 -2.14 -6.59 12.14
N ASN A 110 -2.16 -5.25 12.17
CA ASN A 110 -3.19 -4.47 12.83
C ASN A 110 -3.92 -3.61 11.79
N LYS A 111 -5.06 -4.12 11.31
CA LYS A 111 -5.87 -3.48 10.27
C LYS A 111 -6.25 -2.05 10.64
N GLN A 112 -6.70 -1.82 11.87
CA GLN A 112 -7.20 -0.52 12.29
C GLN A 112 -6.10 0.54 12.33
N LEU A 113 -4.93 0.19 12.90
CA LEU A 113 -3.77 1.07 12.96
C LEU A 113 -3.27 1.45 11.56
N ILE A 114 -3.17 0.46 10.66
CA ILE A 114 -2.72 0.66 9.29
C ILE A 114 -3.73 1.48 8.48
N SER A 115 -5.03 1.22 8.62
CA SER A 115 -6.05 2.00 7.93
C SER A 115 -6.07 3.47 8.40
N LYS A 116 -5.91 3.73 9.70
CA LYS A 116 -5.77 5.11 10.23
C LYS A 116 -4.50 5.79 9.69
N LEU A 117 -3.38 5.06 9.63
CA LEU A 117 -2.14 5.59 9.06
C LEU A 117 -2.34 6.03 7.61
N LEU A 118 -2.82 5.12 6.76
CA LEU A 118 -2.96 5.40 5.33
C LEU A 118 -3.96 6.54 5.08
N ASN A 119 -5.00 6.65 5.90
CA ASN A 119 -5.91 7.79 5.86
C ASN A 119 -5.17 9.11 6.18
N ASN A 120 -4.42 9.17 7.29
CA ASN A 120 -3.67 10.36 7.66
C ASN A 120 -2.64 10.74 6.58
N LEU A 121 -1.89 9.77 6.04
CA LEU A 121 -0.96 10.00 4.93
C LEU A 121 -1.67 10.60 3.71
N ALA A 122 -2.88 10.13 3.39
CA ALA A 122 -3.62 10.58 2.21
C ALA A 122 -4.21 11.99 2.39
N VAL A 123 -4.77 12.27 3.58
CA VAL A 123 -5.37 13.57 3.91
C VAL A 123 -4.29 14.65 3.95
N ASP A 124 -3.17 14.37 4.61
CA ASP A 124 -2.10 15.35 4.80
C ASP A 124 -1.05 15.31 3.66
N LYS A 125 -1.29 14.51 2.61
CA LYS A 125 -0.41 14.36 1.43
C LYS A 125 1.06 14.12 1.80
N VAL A 126 1.26 13.28 2.80
CA VAL A 126 2.58 13.00 3.37
C VAL A 126 3.40 12.16 2.39
N ASP A 127 4.68 12.49 2.25
CA ASP A 127 5.61 11.69 1.47
C ASP A 127 5.70 10.25 2.00
N TYR A 128 5.31 9.28 1.16
CA TYR A 128 5.18 7.88 1.55
C TYR A 128 6.52 7.28 1.98
N THR A 129 7.57 7.52 1.21
CA THR A 129 8.89 6.92 1.45
C THR A 129 9.55 7.51 2.70
N ASN A 130 9.55 8.85 2.79
CA ASN A 130 10.14 9.58 3.90
C ASN A 130 9.40 9.32 5.21
N PHE A 131 8.06 9.17 5.18
CA PHE A 131 7.32 8.80 6.39
C PHE A 131 7.82 7.50 7.01
N PHE A 132 7.86 6.40 6.23
CA PHE A 132 8.31 5.11 6.77
C PHE A 132 9.79 5.13 7.19
N ARG A 133 10.62 5.93 6.50
CA ARG A 133 12.02 6.12 6.88
C ARG A 133 12.17 6.86 8.21
N LEU A 134 11.35 7.89 8.45
CA LEU A 134 11.38 8.66 9.70
C LEU A 134 10.73 7.90 10.85
N LEU A 135 9.71 7.09 10.57
CA LEU A 135 9.03 6.25 11.55
C LEU A 135 10.00 5.31 12.27
N SER A 136 11.03 4.80 11.59
CA SER A 136 12.04 3.94 12.22
C SER A 136 12.88 4.65 13.29
N ASN A 137 12.80 5.99 13.41
CA ASN A 137 13.44 6.76 14.46
C ASN A 137 12.56 6.96 15.70
N ILE A 138 11.27 6.57 15.66
CA ILE A 138 10.40 6.61 16.84
C ILE A 138 10.83 5.52 17.80
N LYS A 139 11.13 5.92 19.04
CA LYS A 139 11.37 4.98 20.14
C LYS A 139 10.04 4.50 20.69
N ALA A 140 9.95 3.21 20.97
CA ALA A 140 8.81 2.61 21.66
C ALA A 140 8.86 2.98 23.15
N ASP A 141 8.64 4.26 23.49
CA ASP A 141 8.67 4.78 24.85
C ASP A 141 7.42 5.63 25.14
N SER A 142 6.52 5.06 25.94
CA SER A 142 5.24 5.66 26.36
C SER A 142 5.38 6.73 27.43
N SER A 143 6.59 6.93 27.97
CA SER A 143 6.89 8.07 28.84
C SER A 143 7.25 9.34 28.07
N THR A 144 7.39 9.26 26.74
CA THR A 144 7.71 10.41 25.88
C THR A 144 6.59 11.46 26.00
N PRO A 145 6.91 12.72 26.35
CA PRO A 145 5.94 13.80 26.41
C PRO A 145 5.20 13.99 25.08
N GLU A 146 3.94 14.40 25.14
CA GLU A 146 3.09 14.53 23.95
C GLU A 146 3.67 15.50 22.92
N GLU A 147 4.29 16.58 23.40
CA GLU A 147 4.91 17.62 22.57
C GLU A 147 6.13 17.10 21.79
N GLU A 148 6.72 16.00 22.24
CA GLU A 148 7.91 15.39 21.65
C GLU A 148 7.60 14.25 20.67
N LEU A 149 6.39 13.66 20.74
CA LEU A 149 6.01 12.48 19.95
C LEU A 149 6.16 12.66 18.44
N LEU A 150 5.93 13.88 17.93
CA LEU A 150 6.02 14.18 16.50
C LEU A 150 7.39 14.70 16.06
N ILE A 151 8.33 14.94 16.99
CA ILE A 151 9.67 15.45 16.63
C ILE A 151 10.35 14.56 15.59
N PRO A 152 10.36 13.22 15.69
CA PRO A 152 10.99 12.35 14.69
C PRO A 152 10.34 12.44 13.30
N LEU A 153 9.05 12.80 13.24
CA LEU A 153 8.26 12.88 12.00
C LEU A 153 8.16 14.30 11.44
N LYS A 154 8.77 15.30 12.08
CA LYS A 154 8.58 16.72 11.77
C LYS A 154 8.84 17.06 10.30
N ALA A 155 9.86 16.44 9.68
CA ALA A 155 10.19 16.68 8.28
C ALA A 155 9.13 16.15 7.29
N ALA A 156 8.35 15.14 7.67
CA ALA A 156 7.24 14.62 6.86
C ALA A 156 5.90 15.31 7.16
N LEU A 157 5.77 15.98 8.31
CA LEU A 157 4.55 16.61 8.81
C LEU A 157 4.70 18.14 8.87
N LEU A 158 5.21 18.74 7.80
CA LEU A 158 5.38 20.18 7.70
C LEU A 158 4.02 20.88 7.57
N ASP A 159 3.87 22.02 8.24
CA ASP A 159 2.74 22.95 8.09
C ASP A 159 1.33 22.37 8.33
N ILE A 160 1.22 21.26 9.08
CA ILE A 160 -0.08 20.68 9.45
C ILE A 160 -0.79 21.51 10.54
N GLY A 161 -2.11 21.69 10.39
CA GLY A 161 -2.96 22.40 11.36
C GLY A 161 -3.12 21.67 12.70
N LYS A 162 -3.66 22.36 13.71
CA LYS A 162 -3.81 21.84 15.09
C LYS A 162 -4.56 20.50 15.14
N GLU A 163 -5.73 20.43 14.50
CA GLU A 163 -6.55 19.21 14.45
C GLU A 163 -5.79 18.02 13.84
N ARG A 164 -5.03 18.27 12.76
CA ARG A 164 -4.22 17.25 12.11
C ARG A 164 -3.06 16.79 13.00
N LYS A 165 -2.43 17.71 13.76
CA LYS A 165 -1.42 17.35 14.77
C LYS A 165 -2.00 16.41 15.83
N GLU A 166 -3.19 16.69 16.34
CA GLU A 166 -3.87 15.83 17.32
C GLU A 166 -4.16 14.42 16.75
N ALA A 167 -4.58 14.33 15.48
CA ALA A 167 -4.77 13.05 14.79
C ALA A 167 -3.47 12.24 14.67
N TRP A 168 -2.35 12.90 14.36
CA TRP A 168 -1.03 12.26 14.29
C TRP A 168 -0.53 11.83 15.67
N ILE A 169 -0.66 12.68 16.69
CA ILE A 169 -0.32 12.34 18.07
C ILE A 169 -1.11 11.12 18.54
N SER A 170 -2.43 11.12 18.30
CA SER A 170 -3.30 9.99 18.65
C SER A 170 -2.83 8.70 17.97
N TRP A 171 -2.49 8.77 16.68
CA TRP A 171 -1.97 7.61 15.95
C TRP A 171 -0.62 7.13 16.49
N VAL A 172 0.33 8.02 16.76
CA VAL A 172 1.66 7.69 17.28
C VAL A 172 1.57 7.04 18.67
N LYS A 173 0.67 7.52 19.55
CA LYS A 173 0.44 6.89 20.85
C LYS A 173 0.01 5.43 20.71
N ILE A 174 -0.97 5.15 19.86
CA ILE A 174 -1.43 3.77 19.61
C ILE A 174 -0.30 2.93 19.00
N TYR A 175 0.44 3.49 18.05
CA TYR A 175 1.59 2.82 17.42
C TYR A 175 2.66 2.41 18.45
N ILE A 176 3.03 3.31 19.37
CA ILE A 176 4.03 3.03 20.41
C ILE A 176 3.58 1.87 21.30
N GLU A 177 2.32 1.85 21.75
CA GLU A 177 1.79 0.74 22.57
C GLU A 177 1.83 -0.60 21.84
N GLU A 178 1.49 -0.61 20.55
CA GLU A 178 1.50 -1.82 19.73
C GLU A 178 2.92 -2.36 19.51
N VAL A 179 3.89 -1.48 19.25
CA VAL A 179 5.31 -1.88 19.08
C VAL A 179 5.92 -2.32 20.42
N LYS A 180 5.58 -1.65 21.52
CA LYS A 180 6.05 -2.01 22.87
C LYS A 180 5.68 -3.42 23.30
N SER A 181 4.55 -3.95 22.81
CA SER A 181 4.12 -5.32 23.12
C SER A 181 5.12 -6.42 22.70
N VAL A 182 6.23 -6.03 22.04
CA VAL A 182 7.28 -6.89 21.47
C VAL A 182 8.67 -6.65 22.10
N SER A 183 8.87 -5.54 22.81
CA SER A 183 10.17 -5.10 23.35
C SER A 183 10.24 -5.21 24.87
#